data_AF-A0A2E6Y2Q2-F1
#
_entry.id   AF-A0A2E6Y2Q2-F1
#
_cell.length_a   1.000
_cell.length_b   1.000
_cell.length_c   1.000
_cell.angle_alpha   90.00
_cell.angle_beta   90.00
_cell.angle_gamma   90.00
#
_symmetry.space_group_name_H-M   'P 1'
#
loop_
_entity.id
_entity.type
_entity.pdbx_description
1 polymer ?
#
loop_
_entity_poly.entity_id
_entity_poly.type
_entity_poly.pdbx_seq_one_letter_code
_entity_poly.pdbx_strand_id
1 'polypeptide(L)'
;MSRRPGAKGRRDRLERFSNPRLGVEIFLCRGGAPRRKPWDDLQLSEPFALKLEPSSAKHSIAAILAGLNEPALERVALDVIREQRRRLEHAQALYEKLSTLEANAPLEEEGEDLRHDYRLALLMMRAHHQITSAVIDRLGRVPRLPEDETSH
;
A
#
# COMPACT_ATOMS: atom_id res chain seq x y z
N MET A 1 15.15 -54.07 39.92
CA MET A 1 16.52 -54.24 39.42
C MET A 1 16.51 -54.27 37.89
N SER A 2 17.52 -53.66 37.26
CA SER A 2 18.12 -54.03 35.96
C SER A 2 17.40 -53.76 34.60
N ARG A 3 17.93 -52.72 33.90
CA ARG A 3 18.36 -52.58 32.48
C ARG A 3 17.52 -53.13 31.29
N ARG A 4 17.28 -52.22 30.31
CA ARG A 4 16.94 -52.36 28.85
C ARG A 4 18.00 -53.18 28.05
N PRO A 5 17.79 -53.73 26.81
CA PRO A 5 17.47 -52.97 25.55
C PRO A 5 16.82 -53.65 24.30
N GLY A 6 16.31 -52.80 23.38
CA GLY A 6 16.32 -52.94 21.90
C GLY A 6 15.19 -53.76 21.23
N ALA A 7 14.72 -53.54 19.98
CA ALA A 7 14.83 -52.51 18.94
C ALA A 7 13.92 -52.96 17.74
N LYS A 8 13.69 -52.07 16.76
CA LYS A 8 13.04 -52.24 15.43
C LYS A 8 11.50 -52.28 15.41
N GLY A 9 10.80 -51.50 14.60
CA GLY A 9 11.18 -50.54 13.57
C GLY A 9 9.91 -50.12 12.81
N ARG A 10 9.70 -48.80 12.66
CA ARG A 10 8.60 -48.20 11.89
C ARG A 10 8.70 -48.62 10.42
N ARG A 11 7.56 -48.94 9.79
CA ARG A 11 7.40 -48.85 8.33
C ARG A 11 6.49 -47.67 8.04
N ASP A 12 7.12 -46.51 7.90
CA ASP A 12 6.47 -45.35 7.31
C ASP A 12 6.31 -45.61 5.80
N ARG A 13 5.10 -45.36 5.32
CA ARG A 13 4.63 -45.54 3.95
C ARG A 13 5.44 -44.61 3.04
N LEU A 14 6.30 -45.20 2.20
CA LEU A 14 7.09 -44.49 1.19
C LEU A 14 6.18 -44.16 0.01
N GLU A 15 5.66 -42.94 -0.08
CA GLU A 15 4.98 -42.48 -1.31
C GLU A 15 6.04 -42.07 -2.33
N ARG A 16 6.21 -42.90 -3.35
CA ARG A 16 7.04 -42.60 -4.52
C ARG A 16 6.22 -41.75 -5.49
N PHE A 17 6.52 -40.45 -5.56
CA PHE A 17 6.08 -39.62 -6.68
C PHE A 17 7.14 -39.68 -7.77
N SER A 18 6.78 -40.21 -8.95
CA SER A 18 7.62 -40.19 -10.14
C SER A 18 7.10 -39.10 -11.08
N ASN A 19 7.86 -38.02 -11.25
CA ASN A 19 7.53 -36.96 -12.20
C ASN A 19 8.32 -37.17 -13.51
N PRO A 20 7.69 -37.56 -14.63
CA PRO A 20 8.39 -38.03 -15.83
C PRO A 20 9.10 -36.94 -16.66
N ARG A 21 9.14 -35.69 -16.19
CA ARG A 21 9.77 -34.56 -16.94
C ARG A 21 11.16 -34.17 -16.45
N LEU A 22 11.62 -34.73 -15.34
CA LEU A 22 12.93 -34.45 -14.77
C LEU A 22 13.53 -35.80 -14.39
N GLY A 23 14.43 -36.34 -15.22
CA GLY A 23 15.11 -37.63 -14.98
C GLY A 23 16.10 -37.59 -13.82
N VAL A 24 15.66 -37.13 -12.64
CA VAL A 24 16.46 -36.99 -11.41
C VAL A 24 15.60 -37.41 -10.22
N GLU A 25 16.04 -38.42 -9.48
CA GLU A 25 15.43 -38.82 -8.21
C GLU A 25 15.80 -37.79 -7.12
N ILE A 26 14.81 -37.08 -6.57
CA ILE A 26 15.02 -36.13 -5.48
C ILE A 26 14.81 -36.85 -4.14
N PHE A 27 15.90 -37.15 -3.45
CA PHE A 27 15.88 -37.61 -2.06
C PHE A 27 15.78 -36.41 -1.09
N LEU A 28 14.60 -36.20 -0.50
CA LEU A 28 14.42 -35.21 0.57
C LEU A 28 14.72 -35.84 1.93
N CYS A 29 15.97 -35.74 2.40
CA CYS A 29 16.32 -36.00 3.79
C CYS A 29 15.71 -34.90 4.69
N ARG A 30 14.69 -35.23 5.49
CA ARG A 30 14.24 -34.38 6.60
C ARG A 30 15.18 -34.56 7.79
N GLY A 31 16.14 -33.66 7.95
CA GLY A 31 16.98 -33.58 9.13
C GLY A 31 17.67 -32.23 9.25
N GLY A 32 17.06 -31.27 9.94
CA GLY A 32 17.66 -29.98 10.24
C GLY A 32 16.81 -29.20 11.24
N ALA A 33 17.40 -28.80 12.36
CA ALA A 33 16.78 -27.92 13.34
C ALA A 33 16.39 -26.57 12.70
N PRO A 34 15.26 -25.95 13.10
CA PRO A 34 14.80 -24.72 12.47
C PRO A 34 15.81 -23.60 12.73
N ARG A 35 16.50 -23.15 11.68
CA ARG A 35 17.21 -21.86 11.70
C ARG A 35 16.17 -20.75 11.75
N ARG A 36 16.18 -19.97 12.84
CA ARG A 36 15.44 -18.70 12.92
C ARG A 36 15.81 -17.82 11.73
N LYS A 37 14.81 -17.22 11.10
CA LYS A 37 15.04 -16.28 10.00
C LYS A 37 15.40 -14.93 10.62
N PRO A 38 16.37 -14.17 10.08
CA PRO A 38 16.75 -12.86 10.60
C PRO A 38 15.63 -11.81 10.62
N TRP A 39 14.49 -12.12 10.00
CA TRP A 39 13.31 -11.26 9.91
C TRP A 39 12.32 -11.47 11.06
N ASP A 40 12.51 -12.51 11.89
CA ASP A 40 11.61 -12.80 13.03
C ASP A 40 11.75 -11.74 14.16
N ASP A 41 12.80 -10.92 14.16
CA ASP A 41 13.04 -9.83 15.14
C ASP A 41 12.63 -8.44 14.63
N LEU A 42 12.08 -8.33 13.41
CA LEU A 42 11.39 -7.11 13.01
C LEU A 42 9.99 -7.14 13.62
N GLN A 43 9.88 -6.68 14.88
CA GLN A 43 8.64 -6.11 15.38
C GLN A 43 8.27 -4.90 14.52
N LEU A 44 7.75 -5.17 13.33
CA LEU A 44 6.80 -4.29 12.69
C LEU A 44 5.62 -4.27 13.65
N SER A 45 5.54 -3.21 14.47
CA SER A 45 4.34 -2.86 15.21
C SER A 45 3.15 -3.15 14.31
N GLU A 46 2.25 -4.02 14.76
CA GLU A 46 1.10 -4.46 13.99
C GLU A 46 0.47 -3.27 13.27
N PRO A 47 0.10 -3.40 11.98
CA PRO A 47 -0.64 -2.34 11.31
C PRO A 47 -1.86 -2.07 12.18
N PHE A 48 -1.92 -0.87 12.77
CA PHE A 48 -3.00 -0.44 13.63
C PHE A 48 -4.29 -0.75 12.89
N ALA A 49 -5.01 -1.78 13.35
CA ALA A 49 -6.28 -2.16 12.78
C ALA A 49 -7.24 -1.00 13.07
N LEU A 50 -7.29 -0.04 12.15
CA LEU A 50 -8.21 1.08 12.22
C LEU A 50 -9.60 0.47 12.05
N LYS A 51 -10.28 0.20 13.16
CA LYS A 51 -11.72 -0.03 13.18
C LYS A 51 -12.39 1.30 12.83
N LEU A 52 -12.38 1.63 11.54
CA LEU A 52 -12.95 2.86 11.00
C LEU A 52 -14.47 2.78 11.07
N GLU A 53 -15.03 3.09 12.23
CA GLU A 53 -16.44 3.45 12.34
C GLU A 53 -16.64 4.78 11.59
N PRO A 54 -17.51 4.87 10.58
CA PRO A 54 -17.60 6.00 9.64
C PRO A 54 -17.97 7.34 10.29
N SER A 55 -18.33 7.35 11.58
CA SER A 55 -18.71 8.54 12.34
C SER A 55 -17.97 8.67 13.69
N SER A 56 -16.91 7.91 13.93
CA SER A 56 -16.15 8.04 15.18
C SER A 56 -15.24 9.28 15.12
N ALA A 57 -15.48 10.23 16.02
CA ALA A 57 -14.62 11.42 16.19
C ALA A 57 -13.13 11.06 16.38
N LYS A 58 -12.85 9.87 16.93
CA LYS A 58 -11.50 9.33 17.16
C LYS A 58 -10.75 9.00 15.86
N HIS A 59 -11.44 8.84 14.74
CA HIS A 59 -10.87 8.56 13.43
C HIS A 59 -11.04 9.73 12.44
N SER A 60 -11.40 10.91 12.96
CA SER A 60 -11.39 12.13 12.14
C SER A 60 -9.96 12.49 11.73
N ILE A 61 -9.81 13.15 10.58
CA ILE A 61 -8.52 13.66 10.11
C ILE A 61 -7.85 14.51 11.20
N ALA A 62 -8.62 15.40 11.84
CA ALA A 62 -8.13 16.24 12.93
C ALA A 62 -7.58 15.43 14.11
N ALA A 63 -8.26 14.36 14.52
CA ALA A 63 -7.80 13.49 15.62
C ALA A 63 -6.49 12.76 15.26
N ILE A 64 -6.35 12.29 14.01
CA ILE A 64 -5.12 11.67 13.52
C ILE A 64 -3.97 12.67 13.56
N LEU A 65 -4.18 13.88 13.04
CA LEU A 65 -3.15 14.92 12.99
C LEU A 65 -2.77 15.47 14.36
N ALA A 66 -3.69 15.49 15.32
CA ALA A 66 -3.42 15.91 16.69
C ALA A 66 -2.43 14.98 17.42
N GLY A 67 -2.38 13.70 17.04
CA GLY A 67 -1.45 12.72 17.60
C GLY A 67 -0.03 12.80 17.06
N LEU A 68 0.24 13.63 16.04
CA LEU A 68 1.56 13.77 15.42
C LEU A 68 2.39 14.84 16.12
N ASN A 69 3.68 14.55 16.28
CA ASN A 69 4.66 15.59 16.61
C ASN A 69 4.99 16.43 15.36
N GLU A 70 5.57 17.61 15.57
CA GLU A 70 5.88 18.57 14.51
C GLU A 70 6.69 17.99 13.33
N PRO A 71 7.80 17.25 13.52
CA PRO A 71 8.55 16.70 12.39
C PRO A 71 7.79 15.60 11.64
N ALA A 72 6.93 14.83 12.32
CA ALA A 72 6.05 13.88 11.63
C ALA A 72 4.97 14.61 10.82
N LEU A 73 4.39 15.67 11.39
CA LEU A 73 3.39 16.49 10.72
C LEU A 73 3.97 17.19 9.48
N GLU A 74 5.18 17.72 9.55
CA GLU A 74 5.85 18.35 8.41
C GLU A 74 6.10 17.35 7.27
N ARG A 75 6.55 16.12 7.59
CA ARG A 75 6.68 15.06 6.58
C ARG A 75 5.35 14.71 5.92
N VAL A 76 4.30 14.55 6.73
CA VAL A 76 2.94 14.32 6.21
C VAL A 76 2.51 15.48 5.32
N ALA A 77 2.78 16.72 5.70
CA ALA A 77 2.46 17.91 4.90
C ALA A 77 3.15 17.90 3.53
N LEU A 78 4.45 17.57 3.48
CA LEU A 78 5.16 17.43 2.21
C LEU A 78 4.52 16.36 1.30
N ASP A 79 4.21 15.19 1.87
CA ASP A 79 3.66 14.07 1.10
C ASP A 79 2.24 14.34 0.60
N VAL A 80 1.37 14.94 1.42
CA VAL A 80 0.01 15.29 0.99
C VAL A 80 0.00 16.39 -0.07
N ILE A 81 0.95 17.33 -0.03
CA ILE A 81 1.07 18.37 -1.07
C ILE A 81 1.53 17.75 -2.39
N ARG A 82 2.53 16.86 -2.36
CA ARG A 82 2.97 16.13 -3.57
C ARG A 82 1.83 15.33 -4.17
N GLU A 83 1.09 14.61 -3.34
CA GLU A 83 -0.04 13.81 -3.79
C GLU A 83 -1.19 14.69 -4.32
N GLN A 84 -1.41 15.86 -3.73
CA GLN A 84 -2.37 16.82 -4.26
C GLN A 84 -1.97 17.33 -5.65
N ARG A 85 -0.67 17.63 -5.87
CA ARG A 85 -0.14 18.03 -7.20
C ARG A 85 -0.36 16.90 -8.22
N ARG A 86 -0.01 15.65 -7.88
CA ARG A 86 -0.25 14.48 -8.74
C ARG A 86 -1.71 14.29 -9.13
N ARG A 87 -2.64 14.43 -8.17
CA ARG A 87 -4.08 14.29 -8.43
C ARG A 87 -4.62 15.38 -9.33
N LEU A 88 -4.12 16.61 -9.17
CA LEU A 88 -4.45 17.72 -10.06
C LEU A 88 -3.97 17.43 -11.48
N GLU A 89 -2.71 17.04 -11.65
CA GLU A 89 -2.14 16.67 -12.96
C GLU A 89 -2.93 15.53 -13.62
N HIS A 90 -3.34 14.52 -12.86
CA HIS A 90 -4.13 13.41 -13.39
C HIS A 90 -5.52 13.86 -13.86
N ALA A 91 -6.24 14.67 -13.06
CA ALA A 91 -7.54 15.20 -13.45
C ALA A 91 -7.45 16.12 -14.67
N GLN A 92 -6.38 16.93 -14.75
CA GLN A 92 -6.07 17.79 -15.89
C GLN A 92 -5.85 16.95 -17.17
N ALA A 93 -5.04 15.89 -17.09
CA ALA A 93 -4.76 15.02 -18.24
C ALA A 93 -6.02 14.31 -18.76
N LEU A 94 -6.94 13.90 -17.87
CA LEU A 94 -8.21 13.31 -18.27
C LEU A 94 -9.13 14.33 -18.93
N TYR A 95 -9.18 15.56 -18.41
CA TYR A 95 -9.93 16.66 -19.03
C TYR A 95 -9.43 16.96 -20.44
N GLU A 96 -8.12 17.07 -20.63
CA GLU A 96 -7.51 17.33 -21.94
C GLU A 96 -7.86 16.24 -22.95
N LYS A 97 -7.73 14.96 -22.55
CA LYS A 97 -8.13 13.82 -23.40
C LYS A 97 -9.60 13.89 -23.79
N LEU A 98 -10.48 14.16 -22.82
CA LEU A 98 -11.91 14.26 -23.04
C LEU A 98 -12.25 15.42 -23.99
N SER A 99 -11.63 16.59 -23.79
CA SER A 99 -11.78 17.74 -24.67
C SER A 99 -11.32 17.45 -26.09
N THR A 100 -10.24 16.69 -26.28
CA THR A 100 -9.79 16.29 -27.61
C THR A 100 -10.74 15.29 -28.28
N LEU A 101 -11.31 14.34 -27.53
CA LEU A 101 -12.27 13.40 -28.09
C LEU A 101 -13.59 14.08 -28.49
N GLU A 102 -14.12 14.96 -27.64
CA GLU A 102 -15.33 15.73 -27.92
C GLU A 102 -15.21 16.62 -29.17
N ALA A 103 -14.01 17.13 -29.45
CA ALA A 103 -13.74 17.92 -30.64
C ALA A 103 -13.68 17.09 -31.94
N ASN A 104 -13.37 15.79 -31.86
CA ASN A 104 -13.08 14.95 -33.03
C ASN A 104 -14.27 14.08 -33.49
N ALA A 105 -15.20 13.70 -32.61
CA ALA A 105 -16.40 12.93 -32.96
C ALA A 105 -17.44 12.96 -31.83
N PRO A 106 -18.74 12.69 -32.11
CA PRO A 106 -19.72 12.42 -31.06
C PRO A 106 -19.31 11.18 -30.26
N LEU A 107 -19.18 11.35 -28.95
CA LEU A 107 -18.67 10.33 -28.02
C LEU A 107 -19.56 9.07 -28.01
N GLU A 108 -18.97 7.94 -28.37
CA GLU A 108 -19.49 6.59 -28.16
C GLU A 108 -19.14 6.09 -26.73
N GLU A 109 -19.27 4.78 -26.48
CA GLU A 109 -19.07 4.12 -25.19
C GLU A 109 -17.72 4.46 -24.51
N GLU A 110 -16.62 4.56 -25.28
CA GLU A 110 -15.29 4.99 -24.79
C GLU A 110 -15.31 6.40 -24.17
N GLY A 111 -16.20 7.27 -24.64
CA GLY A 111 -16.38 8.60 -24.10
C GLY A 111 -17.08 8.64 -22.75
N GLU A 112 -18.00 7.71 -22.50
CA GLU A 112 -18.67 7.59 -21.21
C GLU A 112 -17.74 7.05 -20.13
N ASP A 113 -16.88 6.08 -20.46
CA ASP A 113 -15.85 5.59 -19.54
C ASP A 113 -14.87 6.71 -19.17
N LEU A 114 -14.38 7.48 -20.14
CA LEU A 114 -13.47 8.59 -19.86
C LEU A 114 -14.14 9.70 -19.04
N ARG A 115 -15.44 9.97 -19.27
CA ARG A 115 -16.24 10.88 -18.44
C ARG A 115 -16.36 10.37 -17.01
N HIS A 116 -16.58 9.07 -16.82
CA HIS A 116 -16.62 8.45 -15.51
C HIS A 116 -15.29 8.60 -14.78
N ASP A 117 -14.18 8.25 -15.43
CA ASP A 117 -12.84 8.37 -14.87
C ASP A 117 -12.49 9.81 -14.51
N TYR A 118 -12.83 10.76 -15.37
CA TYR A 118 -12.64 12.19 -15.08
C TYR A 118 -13.44 12.63 -13.86
N ARG A 119 -14.71 12.24 -13.74
CA ARG A 119 -15.55 12.55 -12.56
C ARG A 119 -14.97 11.94 -11.29
N LEU A 120 -14.50 10.70 -11.35
CA LEU A 120 -13.85 10.05 -10.21
C LEU A 120 -12.56 10.77 -9.82
N ALA A 121 -11.72 11.15 -10.80
CA ALA A 121 -10.50 11.91 -10.57
C ALA A 121 -10.78 13.26 -9.90
N LEU A 122 -11.83 13.98 -10.32
CA LEU A 122 -12.25 15.23 -9.68
C LEU A 122 -12.69 15.03 -8.22
N LEU A 123 -13.48 13.99 -7.95
CA LEU A 123 -13.90 13.67 -6.58
C LEU A 123 -12.69 13.35 -5.69
N MET A 124 -11.78 12.52 -6.19
CA MET A 124 -10.55 12.14 -5.50
C MET A 124 -9.61 13.33 -5.28
N MET A 125 -9.46 14.21 -6.26
CA MET A 125 -8.70 15.45 -6.13
C MET A 125 -9.33 16.39 -5.09
N ARG A 126 -10.66 16.53 -5.10
CA ARG A 126 -11.36 17.43 -4.17
C ARG A 126 -11.34 16.93 -2.74
N ALA A 127 -11.55 15.63 -2.53
CA ALA A 127 -11.43 15.00 -1.22
C ALA A 127 -10.01 15.13 -0.67
N HIS A 128 -8.99 14.90 -1.50
CA HIS A 128 -7.60 15.03 -1.08
C HIS A 128 -7.23 16.48 -0.76
N HIS A 129 -7.76 17.46 -1.51
CA HIS A 129 -7.58 18.88 -1.18
C HIS A 129 -8.08 19.22 0.24
N GLN A 130 -9.20 18.66 0.67
CA GLN A 130 -9.71 18.86 2.05
C GLN A 130 -8.74 18.30 3.09
N ILE A 131 -8.10 17.15 2.81
CA ILE A 131 -7.05 16.59 3.65
C ILE A 131 -5.84 17.51 3.68
N THR A 132 -5.36 17.97 2.51
CA THR A 132 -4.23 18.89 2.40
C THR A 132 -4.47 20.19 3.18
N SER A 133 -5.67 20.78 3.08
CA SER A 133 -6.04 21.96 3.85
C SER A 133 -5.98 21.70 5.36
N ALA A 134 -6.59 20.61 5.84
CA ALA A 134 -6.56 20.27 7.27
C ALA A 134 -5.14 20.06 7.81
N VAL A 135 -4.24 19.47 6.99
CA VAL A 135 -2.84 19.28 7.35
C VAL A 135 -2.09 20.62 7.43
N ILE A 136 -2.27 21.50 6.45
CA ILE A 136 -1.64 22.83 6.42
C ILE A 136 -2.15 23.68 7.59
N ASP A 137 -3.46 23.68 7.86
CA ASP A 137 -4.07 24.40 8.97
C ASP A 137 -3.48 23.94 10.32
N ARG A 138 -3.28 22.62 10.48
CA ARG A 138 -2.65 22.07 11.69
C ARG A 138 -1.18 22.43 11.83
N LEU A 139 -0.44 22.46 10.72
CA LEU A 139 0.98 22.81 10.67
C LEU A 139 1.19 24.33 10.88
N GLY A 140 0.21 25.16 10.50
CA GLY A 140 0.25 26.62 10.62
C GLY A 140 1.13 27.31 9.57
N ARG A 141 1.71 26.55 8.63
CA ARG A 141 2.50 27.06 7.49
C ARG A 141 2.45 26.10 6.32
N VAL A 142 2.74 26.60 5.12
CA VAL A 142 2.95 25.77 3.93
C VAL A 142 4.44 25.41 3.84
N PRO A 143 4.82 24.13 3.92
CA PRO A 143 6.21 23.72 3.78
C PRO A 143 6.65 23.85 2.31
N ARG A 144 7.92 24.17 2.11
CA ARG A 144 8.54 24.21 0.77
C ARG A 144 8.86 22.79 0.34
N LEU A 145 8.55 22.44 -0.91
CA LEU A 145 8.98 21.15 -1.44
C LEU A 145 10.45 21.24 -1.86
N PRO A 146 11.28 20.21 -1.61
CA PRO A 146 12.67 20.18 -2.06
C PRO A 146 12.83 20.34 -3.58
N GLU A 147 11.82 19.91 -4.35
CA GLU A 147 11.76 20.06 -5.80
C GLU A 147 11.74 21.54 -6.24
N ASP A 148 11.15 22.41 -5.41
CA ASP A 148 11.03 23.84 -5.68
C ASP A 148 12.39 24.58 -5.54
N GLU A 149 13.43 23.96 -4.95
CA GLU A 149 14.76 24.56 -4.78
C GLU A 149 15.70 24.39 -6.01
N THR A 150 15.35 23.47 -6.92
CA THR A 150 16.21 23.13 -8.08
C THR A 150 15.94 23.96 -9.34
N SER A 151 15.01 24.92 -9.28
CA SER A 151 14.60 25.78 -10.42
C SER A 151 15.29 27.15 -10.45
N HIS A 152 16.50 27.27 -9.88
CA HIS A 152 17.31 28.49 -9.92
C HIS A 152 18.52 28.36 -10.85
#